data_AF-A0A349UIX8-F1
#
_entry.id   AF-A0A349UIX8-F1
#
_cell.length_a   1.000
_cell.length_b   1.000
_cell.length_c   1.000
_cell.angle_alpha   90.00
_cell.angle_beta   90.00
_cell.angle_gamma   90.00
#
_symmetry.space_group_name_H-M   'P 1'
#
loop_
_entity.id
_entity.type
_entity.pdbx_description
1 polymer ?
#
loop_
_entity_poly.entity_id
_entity_poly.type
_entity_poly.pdbx_seq_one_letter_code
_entity_poly.pdbx_strand_id
1 'polypeptide(L)'
;MNLRLAVLGAVVSVWGWGTFAASTAAGAEAAKAAGKDELQAFIKKLEEEAAKRYEGDDPDKELIKQVQALVYDDESVKHLNSLLGTHRDPAISVFVANEMLTPLKKADKAVINKALPMVGRLNSRFQLKPLPKFPPAVLNASKLPDKFPTGVPLEQLLSQMSRTQEARRQKTSRDEEVVRYNREVVELTLTYADLLLASGDATDDAKVLNMINQEESRGNGLYSTLLGRIVVAAKTMDKDRAEKMYRSLDSYLNRVQYRSAKYLNLSRPMVLPDQNSRYEEVAMYPYTSIVKALNAVAKVADQPLRKELSDKEIPEMLKKAKGGK
;
A
#
# COMPACT_ATOMS: atom_id res chain seq x y z
N MET A 1 1.95 -13.25 -42.35
CA MET A 1 3.00 -12.24 -42.06
C MET A 1 2.70 -11.65 -40.70
N ASN A 2 3.65 -11.75 -39.78
CA ASN A 2 3.58 -11.31 -38.39
C ASN A 2 3.43 -9.79 -38.27
N LEU A 3 2.64 -9.30 -37.32
CA LEU A 3 3.16 -8.65 -36.09
C LEU A 3 2.01 -8.34 -35.14
N ARG A 4 2.07 -8.95 -33.95
CA ARG A 4 1.43 -8.46 -32.73
C ARG A 4 2.17 -7.21 -32.27
N LEU A 5 1.46 -6.17 -31.84
CA LEU A 5 2.01 -5.22 -30.86
C LEU A 5 0.98 -4.98 -29.76
N ALA A 6 1.36 -5.48 -28.59
CA ALA A 6 0.70 -5.24 -27.32
C ALA A 6 0.96 -3.79 -26.89
N VAL A 7 -0.10 -3.06 -26.57
CA VAL A 7 -0.01 -1.80 -25.82
C VAL A 7 -0.23 -2.14 -24.35
N LEU A 8 0.86 -2.45 -23.66
CA LEU A 8 0.97 -2.43 -22.20
C LEU A 8 1.79 -1.17 -21.86
N GLY A 9 1.09 -0.07 -21.64
CA GLY A 9 1.68 1.20 -21.21
C GLY A 9 1.72 1.25 -19.69
N ALA A 10 2.92 1.08 -19.15
CA ALA A 10 3.25 1.21 -17.75
C ALA A 10 2.99 2.64 -17.24
N VAL A 11 2.18 2.78 -16.18
CA VAL A 11 2.26 3.94 -15.28
C VAL A 11 3.15 3.51 -14.12
N VAL A 12 4.46 3.57 -14.38
CA VAL A 12 5.48 3.59 -13.33
C VAL A 12 5.54 5.05 -12.88
N SER A 13 4.95 5.37 -11.73
CA SER A 13 5.24 6.62 -11.04
C SER A 13 6.67 6.52 -10.50
N VAL A 14 7.62 7.03 -11.29
CA VAL A 14 9.00 7.29 -10.89
C VAL A 14 8.97 8.43 -9.86
N TRP A 15 8.88 8.09 -8.58
CA TRP A 15 9.37 8.98 -7.53
C TRP A 15 10.87 8.70 -7.40
N GLY A 16 11.65 9.52 -8.08
CA GLY A 16 13.10 9.50 -8.03
C GLY A 16 13.60 9.76 -6.62
N TRP A 17 14.09 8.70 -5.97
CA TRP A 17 15.00 8.81 -4.84
C TRP A 17 16.38 9.19 -5.40
N GLY A 18 16.59 10.48 -5.59
CA GLY A 18 17.80 11.01 -6.20
C GLY A 18 18.15 12.37 -5.65
N THR A 19 18.55 12.42 -4.36
CA THR A 19 19.44 13.42 -3.73
C THR A 19 19.54 13.13 -2.22
N PHE A 20 20.16 11.99 -1.87
CA PHE A 20 20.77 11.84 -0.55
C PHE A 20 22.23 12.29 -0.70
N ALA A 21 22.67 13.23 0.15
CA ALA A 21 24.00 13.87 0.19
C ALA A 21 24.22 15.09 -0.73
N ALA A 22 23.58 16.23 -0.42
CA ALA A 22 24.13 17.60 -0.64
C ALA A 22 23.22 18.72 -0.07
N SER A 23 22.67 18.58 1.15
CA SER A 23 21.98 19.68 1.84
C SER A 23 22.56 20.02 3.22
N THR A 24 23.67 19.38 3.60
CA THR A 24 24.38 19.63 4.85
C THR A 24 25.31 20.84 4.71
N ALA A 25 24.79 22.07 4.81
CA ALA A 25 25.53 23.24 5.32
C ALA A 25 24.77 24.60 5.24
N ALA A 26 23.70 24.74 4.46
CA ALA A 26 23.08 26.06 4.20
C ALA A 26 21.62 26.21 4.65
N GLY A 27 21.09 25.28 5.44
CA GLY A 27 19.70 25.31 5.95
C GLY A 27 19.55 24.80 7.39
N ALA A 28 20.61 24.95 8.19
CA ALA A 28 20.62 24.61 9.61
C ALA A 28 20.25 25.80 10.51
N GLU A 29 19.38 26.70 10.02
CA GLU A 29 18.41 27.29 10.94
C GLU A 29 17.54 26.11 11.37
N ALA A 30 17.74 25.62 12.59
CA ALA A 30 17.08 24.44 13.12
C ALA A 30 15.57 24.53 12.85
N ALA A 31 15.10 23.78 11.85
CA ALA A 31 13.67 23.68 11.57
C ALA A 31 13.01 23.26 12.88
N LYS A 32 12.27 24.19 13.49
CA LYS A 32 11.69 24.00 14.80
C LYS A 32 10.72 22.83 14.69
N ALA A 33 10.85 21.86 15.61
CA ALA A 33 9.95 20.73 15.64
C ALA A 33 8.51 21.19 15.85
N ALA A 34 7.57 20.48 15.22
CA ALA A 34 6.17 20.85 15.23
C ALA A 34 5.60 20.83 16.65
N GLY A 35 5.05 21.97 17.09
CA GLY A 35 4.44 22.10 18.41
C GLY A 35 3.05 21.49 18.48
N LYS A 36 2.52 21.26 19.69
CA LYS A 36 1.18 20.68 19.90
C LYS A 36 0.07 21.42 19.14
N ASP A 37 0.04 22.75 19.24
CA ASP A 37 -1.03 23.58 18.67
C ASP A 37 -0.97 23.57 17.13
N GLU A 38 0.24 23.57 16.58
CA GLU A 38 0.49 23.45 15.15
C GLU A 38 0.03 22.08 14.61
N LEU A 39 0.43 21.00 15.28
CA LEU A 39 -0.01 19.64 14.95
C LEU A 39 -1.54 19.51 15.01
N GLN A 40 -2.16 20.10 16.03
CA GLN A 40 -3.62 20.09 16.17
C GLN A 40 -4.30 20.89 15.05
N ALA A 41 -3.75 22.03 14.65
CA ALA A 41 -4.27 22.82 13.54
C ALA A 41 -4.17 22.06 12.20
N PHE A 42 -3.05 21.39 11.94
CA PHE A 42 -2.90 20.55 10.74
C PHE A 42 -3.87 19.38 10.75
N ILE A 43 -4.02 18.68 11.87
CA ILE A 43 -4.97 17.56 12.00
C ILE A 43 -6.39 18.01 11.69
N LYS A 44 -6.82 19.17 12.22
CA LYS A 44 -8.17 19.69 11.93
C LYS A 44 -8.37 19.97 10.44
N LYS A 45 -7.40 20.60 9.78
CA LYS A 45 -7.46 20.84 8.32
C LYS A 45 -7.47 19.53 7.53
N LEU A 46 -6.67 18.55 7.94
CA LEU A 46 -6.65 17.23 7.31
C LEU A 46 -7.97 16.48 7.51
N GLU A 47 -8.68 16.66 8.62
CA GLU A 47 -10.02 16.11 8.83
C GLU A 47 -11.03 16.71 7.85
N GLU A 48 -10.97 18.02 7.61
CA GLU A 48 -11.80 18.73 6.61
C GLU A 48 -11.50 18.24 5.19
N GLU A 49 -10.21 18.09 4.83
CA GLU A 49 -9.79 17.55 3.52
C GLU A 49 -10.13 16.07 3.35
N ALA A 50 -10.07 15.28 4.43
CA ALA A 50 -10.49 13.88 4.41
C ALA A 50 -11.99 13.78 4.06
N ALA A 51 -12.83 14.60 4.70
CA ALA A 51 -14.27 14.60 4.43
C ALA A 51 -14.56 14.85 2.94
N LYS A 52 -13.96 15.89 2.36
CA LYS A 52 -14.06 16.21 0.92
C LYS A 52 -13.57 15.06 0.04
N ARG A 53 -12.44 14.45 0.41
CA ARG A 53 -11.89 13.30 -0.33
C ARG A 53 -12.82 12.10 -0.35
N TYR A 54 -13.54 11.83 0.73
CA TYR A 54 -14.51 10.75 0.76
C TYR A 54 -15.81 11.09 0.02
N GLU A 55 -16.10 12.37 -0.19
CA GLU A 55 -17.16 12.87 -1.09
C GLU A 55 -16.75 12.84 -2.58
N GLY A 56 -15.47 12.68 -2.88
CA GLY A 56 -14.94 12.49 -4.25
C GLY A 56 -14.03 13.61 -4.75
N ASP A 57 -13.73 14.60 -3.91
CA ASP A 57 -12.83 15.70 -4.25
C ASP A 57 -11.36 15.32 -4.05
N ASP A 58 -10.47 16.02 -4.75
CA ASP A 58 -9.03 15.89 -4.49
C ASP A 58 -8.65 16.69 -3.23
N PRO A 59 -7.86 16.12 -2.31
CA PRO A 59 -7.40 16.86 -1.14
C PRO A 59 -6.44 17.98 -1.54
N ASP A 60 -6.40 19.04 -0.73
CA ASP A 60 -5.48 20.17 -0.92
C ASP A 60 -4.00 19.70 -0.91
N LYS A 61 -3.40 19.72 -2.11
CA LYS A 61 -2.01 19.31 -2.34
C LYS A 61 -1.01 20.20 -1.61
N GLU A 62 -1.36 21.46 -1.36
CA GLU A 62 -0.45 22.38 -0.66
C GLU A 62 -0.46 22.11 0.83
N LEU A 63 -1.63 21.83 1.43
CA LEU A 63 -1.71 21.35 2.80
C LEU A 63 -0.89 20.08 3.01
N ILE A 64 -1.03 19.09 2.11
CA ILE A 64 -0.27 17.84 2.17
C ILE A 64 1.24 18.11 2.16
N LYS A 65 1.72 18.99 1.28
CA LYS A 65 3.15 19.37 1.24
C LYS A 65 3.62 20.02 2.54
N GLN A 66 2.81 20.91 3.11
CA GLN A 66 3.13 21.57 4.39
C GLN A 66 3.27 20.54 5.52
N VAL A 67 2.33 19.60 5.61
CA VAL A 67 2.40 18.51 6.59
C VAL A 67 3.63 17.64 6.35
N GLN A 68 3.96 17.30 5.10
CA GLN A 68 5.13 16.50 4.75
C GLN A 68 6.48 17.20 5.00
N ALA A 69 6.47 18.51 5.20
CA ALA A 69 7.64 19.32 5.54
C ALA A 69 7.89 19.44 7.06
N LEU A 70 6.98 18.93 7.89
CA LEU A 70 7.15 18.96 9.34
C LEU A 70 8.40 18.19 9.79
N VAL A 71 9.01 18.67 10.87
CA VAL A 71 10.10 18.00 11.57
C VAL A 71 9.60 17.57 12.93
N TYR A 72 9.89 16.33 13.31
CA TYR A 72 9.46 15.77 14.59
C TYR A 72 10.64 15.51 15.50
N ASP A 73 10.47 15.90 16.76
CA ASP A 73 11.30 15.51 17.88
C ASP A 73 10.51 14.62 18.87
N ASP A 74 11.11 14.37 20.03
CA ASP A 74 10.50 13.59 21.09
C ASP A 74 9.16 14.16 21.59
N GLU A 75 9.04 15.48 21.72
CA GLU A 75 7.83 16.13 22.21
C GLU A 75 6.75 16.11 21.12
N SER A 76 7.10 16.36 19.86
CA SER A 76 6.19 16.19 18.72
C SER A 76 5.60 14.77 18.69
N VAL A 77 6.40 13.73 18.93
CA VAL A 77 5.90 12.33 18.97
C VAL A 77 4.92 12.10 20.12
N LYS A 78 5.17 12.67 21.31
CA LYS A 78 4.21 12.59 22.44
C LYS A 78 2.89 13.26 22.07
N HIS A 79 2.94 14.44 21.47
CA HIS A 79 1.76 15.16 21.03
C HIS A 79 1.00 14.41 19.93
N LEU A 80 1.70 13.88 18.91
CA LEU A 80 1.12 13.04 17.87
C LEU A 80 0.38 11.84 18.45
N ASN A 81 0.98 11.14 19.41
CA ASN A 81 0.34 9.98 20.05
C ASN A 81 -0.95 10.35 20.77
N SER A 82 -0.99 11.51 21.42
CA SER A 82 -2.22 12.01 22.04
C SER A 82 -3.28 12.41 21.00
N LEU A 83 -2.88 13.06 19.91
CA LEU A 83 -3.80 13.65 18.93
C LEU A 83 -4.36 12.60 17.94
N LEU A 84 -3.54 11.64 17.53
CA LEU A 84 -3.96 10.53 16.64
C LEU A 84 -4.76 9.46 17.41
N GLY A 85 -4.67 9.45 18.75
CA GLY A 85 -5.43 8.54 19.61
C GLY A 85 -6.92 8.88 19.73
N THR A 86 -7.36 10.08 19.36
CA THR A 86 -8.76 10.49 19.54
C THR A 86 -9.71 9.74 18.60
N HIS A 87 -10.95 9.53 19.07
CA HIS A 87 -11.98 8.82 18.32
C HIS A 87 -12.57 9.70 17.22
N ARG A 88 -12.54 9.20 15.99
CA ARG A 88 -13.14 9.79 14.79
C ARG A 88 -13.68 8.67 13.90
N ASP A 89 -14.33 9.05 12.81
CA ASP A 89 -14.62 8.11 11.72
C ASP A 89 -13.34 7.36 11.30
N PRO A 90 -13.39 6.01 11.11
CA PRO A 90 -12.20 5.24 10.78
C PRO A 90 -11.51 5.64 9.48
N ALA A 91 -12.28 6.09 8.48
CA ALA A 91 -11.78 6.46 7.16
C ALA A 91 -11.05 7.81 7.19
N ILE A 92 -11.59 8.76 7.94
CA ILE A 92 -10.90 10.03 8.26
C ILE A 92 -9.65 9.75 9.10
N SER A 93 -9.76 8.90 10.12
CA SER A 93 -8.66 8.62 11.05
C SER A 93 -7.43 8.03 10.35
N VAL A 94 -7.62 7.09 9.42
CA VAL A 94 -6.50 6.45 8.72
C VAL A 94 -5.83 7.41 7.73
N PHE A 95 -6.61 8.26 7.05
CA PHE A 95 -6.07 9.30 6.17
C PHE A 95 -5.21 10.30 6.95
N VAL A 96 -5.74 10.86 8.04
CA VAL A 96 -5.00 11.79 8.91
C VAL A 96 -3.74 11.13 9.45
N ALA A 97 -3.82 9.86 9.85
CA ALA A 97 -2.64 9.13 10.33
C ALA A 97 -1.57 8.98 9.23
N ASN A 98 -1.93 8.64 7.98
CA ASN A 98 -0.95 8.53 6.89
C ASN A 98 -0.21 9.84 6.65
N GLU A 99 -0.93 10.95 6.55
CA GLU A 99 -0.33 12.25 6.31
C GLU A 99 0.56 12.68 7.49
N MET A 100 0.06 12.56 8.72
CA MET A 100 0.83 12.97 9.91
C MET A 100 2.01 12.05 10.23
N LEU A 101 2.02 10.79 9.78
CA LEU A 101 3.15 9.87 10.00
C LEU A 101 4.20 9.93 8.89
N THR A 102 3.87 10.46 7.72
CA THR A 102 4.82 10.57 6.59
C THR A 102 6.12 11.30 6.94
N PRO A 103 6.11 12.42 7.71
CA PRO A 103 7.35 13.10 8.09
C PRO A 103 8.31 12.24 8.93
N LEU A 104 7.81 11.25 9.68
CA LEU A 104 8.67 10.34 10.46
C LEU A 104 9.66 9.55 9.59
N LYS A 105 9.37 9.37 8.29
CA LYS A 105 10.29 8.70 7.36
C LYS A 105 11.60 9.47 7.15
N LYS A 106 11.61 10.77 7.49
CA LYS A 106 12.77 11.67 7.43
C LYS A 106 13.39 11.93 8.81
N ALA A 107 12.75 11.45 9.88
CA ALA A 107 13.23 11.65 11.24
C ALA A 107 14.46 10.79 11.53
N ASP A 108 15.18 11.13 12.61
CA ASP A 108 16.28 10.31 13.07
C ASP A 108 15.80 8.97 13.67
N LYS A 109 16.74 8.02 13.83
CA LYS A 109 16.41 6.70 14.38
C LYS A 109 15.82 6.78 15.79
N ALA A 110 16.26 7.73 16.61
CA ALA A 110 15.80 7.87 17.99
C ALA A 110 14.31 8.26 18.07
N VAL A 111 13.90 9.25 17.26
CA VAL A 111 12.51 9.69 17.15
C VAL A 111 11.64 8.59 16.54
N ILE A 112 12.13 7.90 15.50
CA ILE A 112 11.43 6.75 14.90
C ILE A 112 11.16 5.68 15.97
N ASN A 113 12.17 5.27 16.73
CA ASN A 113 12.04 4.22 17.75
C ASN A 113 11.01 4.58 18.84
N LYS A 114 10.91 5.87 19.19
CA LYS A 114 9.88 6.36 20.13
C LYS A 114 8.48 6.37 19.51
N ALA A 115 8.37 6.63 18.21
CA ALA A 115 7.09 6.64 17.51
C ALA A 115 6.56 5.23 17.19
N LEU A 116 7.43 4.23 17.01
CA LEU A 116 7.05 2.87 16.59
C LEU A 116 5.91 2.23 17.41
N PRO A 117 5.87 2.30 18.76
CA PRO A 117 4.76 1.75 19.53
C PRO A 117 3.41 2.40 19.19
N MET A 118 3.39 3.72 18.94
CA MET A 118 2.18 4.42 18.50
C MET A 118 1.76 3.97 17.11
N VAL A 119 2.70 3.93 16.15
CA VAL A 119 2.41 3.52 14.78
C VAL A 119 1.91 2.07 14.72
N GLY A 120 2.51 1.17 15.50
CA GLY A 120 2.08 -0.23 15.59
C GLY A 120 0.66 -0.38 16.15
N ARG A 121 0.26 0.43 17.15
CA ARG A 121 -1.12 0.48 17.65
C ARG A 121 -2.10 1.00 16.60
N LEU A 122 -1.75 2.08 15.90
CA LEU A 122 -2.58 2.62 14.81
C LEU A 122 -2.75 1.60 13.69
N ASN A 123 -1.65 0.97 13.25
CA ASN A 123 -1.70 -0.07 12.21
C ASN A 123 -2.55 -1.27 12.62
N SER A 124 -2.55 -1.64 13.91
CA SER A 124 -3.37 -2.75 14.42
C SER A 124 -4.86 -2.39 14.57
N ARG A 125 -5.17 -1.11 14.74
CA ARG A 125 -6.55 -0.58 14.86
C ARG A 125 -7.29 -0.63 13.53
N PHE A 126 -6.60 -0.42 12.42
CA PHE A 126 -7.21 -0.38 11.09
C PHE A 126 -6.97 -1.70 10.35
N GLN A 127 -8.05 -2.31 9.86
CA GLN A 127 -8.00 -3.58 9.15
C GLN A 127 -8.70 -3.42 7.80
N LEU A 128 -8.19 -4.12 6.78
CA LEU A 128 -8.81 -4.14 5.47
C LEU A 128 -10.29 -4.58 5.58
N LYS A 129 -11.16 -3.81 4.94
CA LYS A 129 -12.59 -4.13 4.84
C LYS A 129 -12.85 -4.96 3.59
N PRO A 130 -13.71 -5.99 3.65
CA PRO A 130 -14.15 -6.67 2.44
C PRO A 130 -14.97 -5.70 1.57
N LEU A 131 -14.89 -5.86 0.24
CA LEU A 131 -15.76 -5.12 -0.67
C LEU A 131 -17.24 -5.48 -0.40
N PRO A 132 -18.17 -4.50 -0.46
CA PRO A 132 -19.58 -4.75 -0.26
C PRO A 132 -20.12 -5.81 -1.22
N LYS A 133 -20.98 -6.69 -0.71
CA LYS A 133 -21.78 -7.60 -1.53
C LYS A 133 -23.21 -7.08 -1.59
N PHE A 134 -23.65 -6.75 -2.79
CA PHE A 134 -24.99 -6.24 -3.04
C PHE A 134 -25.96 -7.38 -3.38
N PRO A 135 -27.21 -7.32 -2.90
CA PRO A 135 -28.23 -8.30 -3.22
C PRO A 135 -28.68 -8.20 -4.69
N PRO A 136 -29.24 -9.28 -5.27
CA PRO A 136 -29.66 -9.30 -6.67
C PRO A 136 -30.59 -8.16 -7.08
N ALA A 137 -31.49 -7.71 -6.20
CA ALA A 137 -32.39 -6.60 -6.48
C ALA A 137 -31.65 -5.29 -6.79
N VAL A 138 -30.59 -4.98 -6.03
CA VAL A 138 -29.75 -3.79 -6.26
C VAL A 138 -28.96 -3.95 -7.57
N LEU A 139 -28.39 -5.13 -7.81
CA LEU A 139 -27.64 -5.39 -9.05
C LEU A 139 -28.52 -5.28 -10.30
N ASN A 140 -29.75 -5.80 -10.23
CA ASN A 140 -30.73 -5.70 -11.31
C ASN A 140 -31.15 -4.25 -11.56
N ALA A 141 -31.33 -3.44 -10.52
CA ALA A 141 -31.66 -2.01 -10.66
C ALA A 141 -30.52 -1.22 -11.35
N SER A 142 -29.28 -1.65 -11.17
CA SER A 142 -28.10 -1.06 -11.79
C SER A 142 -27.78 -1.61 -13.19
N LYS A 143 -28.51 -2.62 -13.68
CA LYS A 143 -28.27 -3.23 -15.00
C LYS A 143 -28.96 -2.42 -16.10
N LEU A 144 -28.20 -2.05 -17.14
CA LEU A 144 -28.81 -1.50 -18.35
C LEU A 144 -29.47 -2.62 -19.16
N PRO A 145 -30.60 -2.38 -19.82
CA PRO A 145 -31.20 -3.37 -20.71
C PRO A 145 -30.28 -3.64 -21.90
N ASP A 146 -30.14 -4.92 -22.28
CA ASP A 146 -29.27 -5.35 -23.39
C ASP A 146 -29.77 -4.80 -24.75
N LYS A 147 -31.07 -4.52 -24.84
CA LYS A 147 -31.72 -3.83 -25.98
C LYS A 147 -32.75 -2.86 -25.43
N PHE A 148 -32.77 -1.64 -25.95
CA PHE A 148 -33.83 -0.69 -25.62
C PHE A 148 -35.15 -1.14 -26.26
N PRO A 149 -36.26 -1.17 -25.51
CA PRO A 149 -37.55 -1.60 -26.03
C PRO A 149 -38.03 -0.64 -27.11
N THR A 150 -38.36 -1.18 -28.28
CA THR A 150 -38.96 -0.43 -29.40
C THR A 150 -40.43 -0.14 -29.09
N GLY A 151 -40.85 1.12 -29.19
CA GLY A 151 -42.25 1.54 -28.93
C GLY A 151 -42.49 2.17 -27.54
N VAL A 152 -41.45 2.33 -26.72
CA VAL A 152 -41.54 3.08 -25.46
C VAL A 152 -41.32 4.58 -25.72
N PRO A 153 -42.16 5.49 -25.18
CA PRO A 153 -41.94 6.93 -25.30
C PRO A 153 -40.55 7.34 -24.79
N LEU A 154 -39.90 8.27 -25.50
CA LEU A 154 -38.55 8.74 -25.17
C LEU A 154 -38.42 9.20 -23.71
N GLU A 155 -39.43 9.88 -23.18
CA GLU A 155 -39.47 10.35 -21.79
C GLU A 155 -39.40 9.21 -20.76
N GLN A 156 -40.11 8.11 -21.03
CA GLN A 156 -40.09 6.92 -20.16
C GLN A 156 -38.72 6.23 -20.23
N LEU A 157 -38.11 6.18 -21.42
CA LEU A 157 -36.76 5.64 -21.62
C LEU A 157 -35.73 6.45 -20.82
N LEU A 158 -35.78 7.79 -20.93
CA LEU A 158 -34.89 8.69 -20.20
C LEU A 158 -35.06 8.57 -18.68
N SER A 159 -36.30 8.45 -18.21
CA SER A 159 -36.59 8.24 -16.79
C SER A 159 -36.01 6.92 -16.27
N GLN A 160 -36.16 5.83 -17.02
CA GLN A 160 -35.58 4.53 -16.66
C GLN A 160 -34.05 4.59 -16.64
N MET A 161 -33.43 5.20 -17.66
CA MET A 161 -31.97 5.38 -17.70
C MET A 161 -31.46 6.20 -16.52
N SER A 162 -32.15 7.28 -16.16
CA SER A 162 -31.80 8.11 -15.00
C SER A 162 -31.82 7.30 -13.70
N ARG A 163 -32.86 6.49 -13.46
CA ARG A 163 -32.96 5.62 -12.28
C ARG A 163 -31.83 4.58 -12.24
N THR A 164 -31.52 3.94 -13.37
CA THR A 164 -30.42 2.98 -13.45
C THR A 164 -29.07 3.64 -13.22
N GLN A 165 -28.85 4.84 -13.78
CA GLN A 165 -27.61 5.60 -13.54
C GLN A 165 -27.46 5.99 -12.07
N GLU A 166 -28.54 6.39 -11.41
CA GLU A 166 -28.54 6.70 -9.98
C GLU A 166 -28.22 5.45 -9.14
N ALA A 167 -28.86 4.31 -9.43
CA ALA A 167 -28.55 3.04 -8.76
C ALA A 167 -27.08 2.61 -8.97
N ARG A 168 -26.54 2.81 -10.18
CA ARG A 168 -25.11 2.60 -10.46
C ARG A 168 -24.24 3.50 -9.60
N ARG A 169 -24.50 4.81 -9.57
CA ARG A 169 -23.73 5.79 -8.79
C ARG A 169 -23.73 5.44 -7.30
N GLN A 170 -24.89 5.13 -6.73
CA GLN A 170 -24.99 4.74 -5.32
C GLN A 170 -24.19 3.48 -5.00
N LYS A 171 -24.24 2.47 -5.88
CA LYS A 171 -23.46 1.25 -5.73
C LYS A 171 -21.95 1.51 -5.85
N THR A 172 -21.51 2.17 -6.92
CA THR A 172 -20.09 2.42 -7.18
C THR A 172 -19.49 3.32 -6.11
N SER A 173 -20.23 4.31 -5.62
CA SER A 173 -19.77 5.21 -4.55
C SER A 173 -19.50 4.44 -3.24
N ARG A 174 -20.35 3.48 -2.87
CA ARG A 174 -20.12 2.59 -1.71
C ARG A 174 -18.92 1.65 -1.90
N ASP A 175 -18.74 1.11 -3.11
CA ASP A 175 -17.56 0.30 -3.42
C ASP A 175 -16.27 1.14 -3.32
N GLU A 176 -16.30 2.36 -3.88
CA GLU A 176 -15.19 3.30 -3.91
C GLU A 176 -14.79 3.77 -2.52
N GLU A 177 -15.74 3.97 -1.61
CA GLU A 177 -15.46 4.32 -0.20
C GLU A 177 -14.60 3.23 0.47
N VAL A 178 -14.97 1.96 0.30
CA VAL A 178 -14.19 0.82 0.83
C VAL A 178 -12.83 0.71 0.14
N VAL A 179 -12.77 0.93 -1.17
CA VAL A 179 -11.51 0.94 -1.92
C VAL A 179 -10.58 2.04 -1.42
N ARG A 180 -11.07 3.27 -1.24
CA ARG A 180 -10.30 4.39 -0.70
C ARG A 180 -9.78 4.05 0.69
N TYR A 181 -10.67 3.62 1.58
CA TYR A 181 -10.29 3.17 2.93
C TYR A 181 -9.18 2.11 2.91
N ASN A 182 -9.34 1.05 2.11
CA ASN A 182 -8.36 -0.03 2.04
C ASN A 182 -7.00 0.43 1.49
N ARG A 183 -6.97 1.38 0.55
CA ARG A 183 -5.72 1.99 0.08
C ARG A 183 -5.00 2.70 1.21
N GLU A 184 -5.71 3.47 2.02
CA GLU A 184 -5.14 4.16 3.18
C GLU A 184 -4.61 3.16 4.22
N VAL A 185 -5.31 2.04 4.48
CA VAL A 185 -4.83 0.98 5.38
C VAL A 185 -3.57 0.30 4.85
N VAL A 186 -3.51 0.03 3.54
CA VAL A 186 -2.31 -0.51 2.89
C VAL A 186 -1.14 0.47 3.04
N GLU A 187 -1.37 1.76 2.79
CA GLU A 187 -0.35 2.79 2.93
C GLU A 187 0.18 2.91 4.37
N LEU A 188 -0.71 2.85 5.36
CA LEU A 188 -0.32 2.83 6.77
C LEU A 188 0.54 1.60 7.10
N THR A 189 0.17 0.44 6.57
CA THR A 189 0.93 -0.82 6.73
C THR A 189 2.33 -0.69 6.14
N LEU A 190 2.44 -0.09 4.95
CA LEU A 190 3.73 0.12 4.28
C LEU A 190 4.57 1.18 5.02
N THR A 191 3.95 2.25 5.51
CA THR A 191 4.63 3.25 6.34
C THR A 191 5.15 2.64 7.64
N TYR A 192 4.36 1.80 8.30
CA TYR A 192 4.83 1.08 9.49
C TYR A 192 6.01 0.16 9.17
N ALA A 193 5.97 -0.59 8.07
CA ALA A 193 7.08 -1.43 7.63
C ALA A 193 8.35 -0.61 7.28
N ASP A 194 8.20 0.52 6.60
CA ASP A 194 9.31 1.45 6.30
C ASP A 194 9.97 1.92 7.62
N LEU A 195 9.17 2.29 8.63
CA LEU A 195 9.68 2.75 9.93
C LEU A 195 10.34 1.63 10.74
N LEU A 196 9.77 0.42 10.73
CA LEU A 196 10.38 -0.77 11.35
C LEU A 196 11.75 -1.06 10.72
N LEU A 197 11.88 -0.97 9.39
CA LEU A 197 13.16 -1.15 8.71
C LEU A 197 14.13 0.01 8.98
N ALA A 198 13.64 1.24 9.17
CA ALA A 198 14.48 2.39 9.48
C ALA A 198 15.05 2.38 10.92
N SER A 199 14.36 1.72 11.86
CA SER A 199 14.76 1.59 13.27
C SER A 199 16.19 1.08 13.46
N GLY A 200 16.62 0.15 12.60
CA GLY A 200 17.88 -0.57 12.74
C GLY A 200 17.83 -1.79 13.68
N ASP A 201 16.67 -2.15 14.22
CA ASP A 201 16.53 -3.25 15.18
C ASP A 201 16.18 -4.58 14.50
N ALA A 202 16.91 -5.65 14.84
CA ALA A 202 16.66 -7.00 14.32
C ALA A 202 15.31 -7.59 14.76
N THR A 203 14.76 -7.16 15.89
CA THR A 203 13.42 -7.54 16.35
C THR A 203 12.33 -6.90 15.49
N ASP A 204 12.56 -5.69 14.99
CA ASP A 204 11.65 -5.01 14.07
C ASP A 204 11.73 -5.57 12.66
N ASP A 205 12.91 -6.01 12.21
CA ASP A 205 13.08 -6.80 11.00
C ASP A 205 12.24 -8.08 11.02
N ALA A 206 12.26 -8.80 12.15
CA ALA A 206 11.46 -10.01 12.33
C ALA A 206 9.95 -9.71 12.25
N LYS A 207 9.50 -8.54 12.72
CA LYS A 207 8.09 -8.11 12.56
C LYS A 207 7.73 -7.91 11.09
N VAL A 208 8.59 -7.28 10.30
CA VAL A 208 8.37 -7.09 8.85
C VAL A 208 8.30 -8.43 8.12
N LEU A 209 9.20 -9.37 8.45
CA LEU A 209 9.16 -10.72 7.88
C LEU A 209 7.89 -11.48 8.28
N ASN A 210 7.41 -11.31 9.51
CA ASN A 210 6.13 -11.87 9.93
C ASN A 210 4.95 -11.24 9.18
N MET A 211 4.96 -9.92 8.93
CA MET A 211 3.94 -9.27 8.10
C MET A 211 3.93 -9.83 6.67
N ILE A 212 5.10 -10.04 6.06
CA ILE A 212 5.23 -10.67 4.74
C ILE A 212 4.61 -12.07 4.75
N ASN A 213 4.94 -12.89 5.75
CA ASN A 213 4.40 -14.24 5.90
C ASN A 213 2.87 -14.25 6.07
N GLN A 214 2.32 -13.33 6.86
CA GLN A 214 0.88 -13.20 7.08
C GLN A 214 0.14 -12.81 5.80
N GLU A 215 0.63 -11.80 5.07
CA GLU A 215 0.02 -11.37 3.82
C GLU A 215 0.12 -12.43 2.73
N GLU A 216 1.24 -13.14 2.64
CA GLU A 216 1.40 -14.26 1.72
C GLU A 216 0.41 -15.40 2.05
N SER A 217 0.31 -15.78 3.33
CA SER A 217 -0.62 -16.83 3.79
C SER A 217 -2.09 -16.47 3.56
N ARG A 218 -2.44 -15.18 3.59
CA ARG A 218 -3.79 -14.67 3.27
C ARG A 218 -4.09 -14.63 1.78
N GLY A 219 -3.09 -14.88 0.92
CA GLY A 219 -3.24 -14.70 -0.53
C GLY A 219 -3.33 -13.22 -0.92
N ASN A 220 -2.77 -12.30 -0.13
CA ASN A 220 -2.75 -10.87 -0.45
C ASN A 220 -1.44 -10.49 -1.15
N GLY A 221 -1.52 -9.87 -2.33
CA GLY A 221 -0.34 -9.44 -3.09
C GLY A 221 0.55 -8.41 -2.40
N LEU A 222 0.10 -7.83 -1.28
CA LEU A 222 0.84 -6.90 -0.43
C LEU A 222 2.19 -7.45 0.06
N TYR A 223 2.32 -8.77 0.24
CA TYR A 223 3.59 -9.40 0.63
C TYR A 223 4.73 -9.01 -0.32
N SER A 224 4.45 -8.91 -1.62
CA SER A 224 5.43 -8.58 -2.64
C SER A 224 5.91 -7.12 -2.54
N THR A 225 5.01 -6.20 -2.18
CA THR A 225 5.32 -4.80 -1.93
C THR A 225 6.15 -4.64 -0.66
N LEU A 226 5.84 -5.39 0.40
CA LEU A 226 6.62 -5.43 1.65
C LEU A 226 8.05 -5.96 1.39
N LEU A 227 8.21 -7.00 0.58
CA LEU A 227 9.55 -7.45 0.12
C LEU A 227 10.30 -6.35 -0.65
N GLY A 228 9.57 -5.55 -1.44
CA GLY A 228 10.13 -4.36 -2.10
C GLY A 228 10.67 -3.32 -1.11
N ARG A 229 10.08 -3.19 0.09
CA ARG A 229 10.60 -2.30 1.15
C ARG A 229 11.94 -2.77 1.69
N ILE A 230 12.13 -4.09 1.82
CA ILE A 230 13.43 -4.67 2.19
C ILE A 230 14.49 -4.35 1.13
N VAL A 231 14.17 -4.45 -0.17
CA VAL A 231 15.09 -4.09 -1.27
C VAL A 231 15.56 -2.64 -1.13
N VAL A 232 14.66 -1.72 -0.80
CA VAL A 232 15.00 -0.30 -0.60
C VAL A 232 15.86 -0.12 0.65
N ALA A 233 15.44 -0.70 1.78
CA ALA A 233 16.14 -0.59 3.06
C ALA A 233 17.54 -1.22 3.05
N ALA A 234 17.76 -2.26 2.25
CA ALA A 234 19.05 -2.91 2.10
C ALA A 234 20.17 -1.90 1.76
N LYS A 235 19.87 -0.84 1.00
CA LYS A 235 20.86 0.19 0.60
C LYS A 235 21.52 0.92 1.78
N THR A 236 20.89 0.92 2.96
CA THR A 236 21.36 1.63 4.15
C THR A 236 21.54 0.69 5.36
N MET A 237 21.43 -0.63 5.16
CA MET A 237 21.69 -1.62 6.19
C MET A 237 23.19 -1.78 6.43
N ASP A 238 23.57 -2.01 7.69
CA ASP A 238 24.90 -2.53 8.02
C ASP A 238 25.01 -4.03 7.68
N LYS A 239 26.26 -4.50 7.61
CA LYS A 239 26.59 -5.86 7.18
C LYS A 239 26.00 -6.94 8.09
N ASP A 240 26.12 -6.78 9.41
CA ASP A 240 25.68 -7.78 10.40
C ASP A 240 24.15 -7.95 10.37
N ARG A 241 23.42 -6.84 10.27
CA ARG A 241 21.97 -6.84 10.10
C ARG A 241 21.56 -7.45 8.77
N ALA A 242 22.23 -7.09 7.68
CA ALA A 242 21.97 -7.66 6.35
C ALA A 242 22.18 -9.18 6.34
N GLU A 243 23.18 -9.70 7.05
CA GLU A 243 23.44 -11.14 7.16
C GLU A 243 22.30 -11.87 7.90
N LYS A 244 21.79 -11.31 9.00
CA LYS A 244 20.64 -11.88 9.71
C LYS A 244 19.37 -11.88 8.85
N MET A 245 19.14 -10.80 8.12
CA MET A 245 18.03 -10.68 7.17
C MET A 245 18.17 -11.69 6.02
N TYR A 246 19.38 -11.86 5.47
CA TYR A 246 19.68 -12.85 4.44
C TYR A 246 19.32 -14.26 4.89
N ARG A 247 19.79 -14.69 6.07
CA ARG A 247 19.50 -16.03 6.61
C ARG A 247 17.99 -16.25 6.78
N SER A 248 17.26 -15.23 7.22
CA SER A 248 15.81 -15.30 7.42
C SER A 248 15.06 -15.39 6.09
N LEU A 249 15.45 -14.61 5.09
CA LEU A 249 14.88 -14.66 3.73
C LEU A 249 15.22 -15.96 3.02
N ASP A 250 16.42 -16.52 3.21
CA ASP A 250 16.81 -17.81 2.63
C ASP A 250 16.00 -18.96 3.21
N SER A 251 15.79 -18.96 4.54
CA SER A 251 14.88 -19.89 5.20
C SER A 251 13.46 -19.78 4.65
N TYR A 252 12.96 -18.55 4.47
CA TYR A 252 11.64 -18.29 3.89
C TYR A 252 11.54 -18.78 2.43
N LEU A 253 12.57 -18.54 1.62
CA LEU A 253 12.67 -19.00 0.24
C LEU A 253 12.59 -20.53 0.14
N ASN A 254 13.31 -21.25 1.00
CA ASN A 254 13.34 -22.71 1.03
C ASN A 254 11.97 -23.33 1.37
N ARG A 255 11.12 -22.61 2.11
CA ARG A 255 9.76 -23.03 2.44
C ARG A 255 8.79 -22.84 1.27
N VAL A 256 8.84 -21.69 0.61
CA VAL A 256 7.88 -21.34 -0.45
C VAL A 256 8.27 -21.95 -1.81
N GLN A 257 9.57 -22.04 -2.09
CA GLN A 257 10.14 -22.60 -3.33
C GLN A 257 9.45 -22.03 -4.59
N TYR A 258 9.31 -22.84 -5.64
CA TYR A 258 8.71 -22.47 -6.94
C TYR A 258 7.18 -22.60 -6.97
N ARG A 259 6.49 -22.44 -5.83
CA ARG A 259 5.02 -22.51 -5.79
C ARG A 259 4.41 -21.30 -6.47
N SER A 260 3.40 -21.55 -7.31
CA SER A 260 2.53 -20.51 -7.85
C SER A 260 1.24 -20.50 -7.04
N ALA A 261 0.74 -19.30 -6.74
CA ALA A 261 -0.59 -19.11 -6.19
C ALA A 261 -1.22 -17.84 -6.80
N LYS A 262 -2.55 -17.75 -6.70
CA LYS A 262 -3.28 -16.53 -7.06
C LYS A 262 -3.34 -15.63 -5.84
N TYR A 263 -2.96 -14.37 -6.03
CA TYR A 263 -2.98 -13.36 -4.99
C TYR A 263 -3.93 -12.22 -5.36
N LEU A 264 -4.65 -11.70 -4.38
CA LEU A 264 -5.47 -10.50 -4.51
C LEU A 264 -4.58 -9.27 -4.66
N ASN A 265 -4.77 -8.51 -5.74
CA ASN A 265 -4.09 -7.25 -5.97
C ASN A 265 -4.93 -6.09 -5.41
N LEU A 266 -4.63 -5.70 -4.17
CA LEU A 266 -5.34 -4.64 -3.45
C LEU A 266 -5.22 -3.25 -4.12
N SER A 267 -4.23 -3.05 -4.99
CA SER A 267 -4.06 -1.80 -5.75
C SER A 267 -4.98 -1.70 -6.98
N ARG A 268 -5.56 -2.83 -7.41
CA ARG A 268 -6.37 -2.95 -8.63
C ARG A 268 -7.79 -3.44 -8.33
N PRO A 269 -8.62 -2.56 -7.75
CA PRO A 269 -10.04 -2.84 -7.59
C PRO A 269 -10.73 -2.84 -8.95
N MET A 270 -11.61 -3.81 -9.16
CA MET A 270 -12.57 -3.85 -10.26
C MET A 270 -13.92 -3.38 -9.72
N VAL A 271 -14.17 -2.07 -9.80
CA VAL A 271 -15.46 -1.47 -9.44
C VAL A 271 -16.43 -1.70 -10.59
N LEU A 272 -17.39 -2.62 -10.38
CA LEU A 272 -18.34 -3.03 -11.42
C LEU A 272 -19.67 -2.32 -11.18
N PRO A 273 -20.25 -1.60 -12.16
CA PRO A 273 -21.46 -0.81 -11.93
C PRO A 273 -22.72 -1.64 -11.69
N ASP A 274 -22.76 -2.89 -12.19
CA ASP A 274 -23.94 -3.76 -12.18
C ASP A 274 -23.67 -5.18 -11.63
N GLN A 275 -22.47 -5.41 -11.08
CA GLN A 275 -22.07 -6.67 -10.46
C GLN A 275 -21.32 -6.42 -9.15
N ASN A 276 -21.17 -7.45 -8.31
CA ASN A 276 -20.33 -7.33 -7.12
C ASN A 276 -18.88 -7.03 -7.51
N SER A 277 -18.35 -5.94 -6.97
CA SER A 277 -16.98 -5.50 -7.20
C SER A 277 -16.00 -6.47 -6.53
N ARG A 278 -14.79 -6.55 -7.06
CA ARG A 278 -13.73 -7.46 -6.56
C ARG A 278 -12.35 -6.86 -6.77
N TYR A 279 -11.33 -7.45 -6.16
CA TYR A 279 -9.95 -7.16 -6.52
C TYR A 279 -9.49 -8.07 -7.66
N GLU A 280 -8.59 -7.58 -8.52
CA GLU A 280 -7.94 -8.42 -9.52
C GLU A 280 -7.14 -9.53 -8.83
N GLU A 281 -7.28 -10.77 -9.29
CA GLU A 281 -6.41 -11.88 -8.89
C GLU A 281 -5.27 -12.03 -9.89
N VAL A 282 -4.04 -12.06 -9.40
CA VAL A 282 -2.84 -12.23 -10.23
C VAL A 282 -2.12 -13.49 -9.78
N ALA A 283 -1.80 -14.36 -10.74
CA ALA A 283 -0.93 -15.50 -10.48
C ALA A 283 0.51 -14.98 -10.28
N MET A 284 1.11 -15.28 -9.14
CA MET A 284 2.46 -14.85 -8.79
C MET A 284 3.28 -16.03 -8.28
N TYR A 285 4.60 -15.91 -8.39
CA TYR A 285 5.56 -16.79 -7.74
C TYR A 285 6.26 -16.01 -6.62
N PRO A 286 6.02 -16.31 -5.33
CA PRO A 286 6.73 -15.66 -4.24
C PRO A 286 8.24 -15.74 -4.37
N TYR A 287 8.76 -16.84 -4.94
CA TYR A 287 10.18 -17.01 -5.30
C TYR A 287 10.77 -15.74 -5.90
N THR A 288 10.12 -15.18 -6.93
CA THR A 288 10.65 -14.05 -7.70
C THR A 288 10.84 -12.81 -6.83
N SER A 289 9.85 -12.49 -5.98
CA SER A 289 9.92 -11.33 -5.08
C SER A 289 10.91 -11.57 -3.93
N ILE A 290 10.95 -12.78 -3.37
CA ILE A 290 11.84 -13.13 -2.25
C ILE A 290 13.29 -13.10 -2.70
N VAL A 291 13.62 -13.67 -3.86
CA VAL A 291 14.98 -13.68 -4.39
C VAL A 291 15.48 -12.26 -4.65
N LYS A 292 14.64 -11.35 -5.15
CA LYS A 292 15.01 -9.95 -5.33
C LYS A 292 15.40 -9.29 -4.00
N ALA A 293 14.60 -9.48 -2.95
CA ALA A 293 14.91 -8.99 -1.61
C ALA A 293 16.18 -9.63 -1.04
N LEU A 294 16.31 -10.95 -1.19
CA LEU A 294 17.47 -11.73 -0.75
C LEU A 294 18.76 -11.27 -1.43
N ASN A 295 18.75 -11.08 -2.75
CA ASN A 295 19.92 -10.61 -3.50
C ASN A 295 20.28 -9.16 -3.16
N ALA A 296 19.31 -8.31 -2.81
CA ALA A 296 19.58 -6.95 -2.36
C ALA A 296 20.35 -6.95 -1.02
N VAL A 297 19.92 -7.76 -0.05
CA VAL A 297 20.63 -7.87 1.24
C VAL A 297 21.93 -8.67 1.13
N ALA A 298 21.99 -9.67 0.25
CA ALA A 298 23.19 -10.50 0.04
C ALA A 298 24.40 -9.67 -0.40
N LYS A 299 24.18 -8.66 -1.26
CA LYS A 299 25.23 -7.74 -1.71
C LYS A 299 25.86 -6.95 -0.56
N VAL A 300 25.08 -6.63 0.46
CA VAL A 300 25.53 -5.88 1.63
C VAL A 300 26.18 -6.80 2.66
N ALA A 301 25.67 -8.03 2.77
CA ALA A 301 26.16 -9.05 3.69
C ALA A 301 27.39 -9.83 3.19
N ASP A 302 27.86 -9.57 1.97
CA ASP A 302 28.85 -10.39 1.24
C ASP A 302 28.46 -11.88 1.15
N GLN A 303 27.17 -12.15 0.94
CA GLN A 303 26.60 -13.50 0.87
C GLN A 303 26.37 -13.95 -0.59
N PRO A 304 26.30 -15.27 -0.85
CA PRO A 304 26.02 -15.79 -2.19
C PRO A 304 24.68 -15.32 -2.74
N LEU A 305 24.68 -14.88 -4.00
CA LEU A 305 23.46 -14.51 -4.73
C LEU A 305 22.68 -15.76 -5.14
N ARG A 306 21.36 -15.67 -5.14
CA ARG A 306 20.46 -16.69 -5.70
C ARG A 306 20.09 -16.31 -7.13
N LYS A 307 19.93 -17.32 -7.99
CA LYS A 307 19.54 -17.11 -9.39
C LYS A 307 18.14 -16.49 -9.46
N GLU A 308 18.04 -15.31 -10.05
CA GLU A 308 16.77 -14.69 -10.38
C GLU A 308 16.12 -15.44 -11.55
N LEU A 309 14.88 -15.87 -11.35
CA LEU A 309 14.05 -16.44 -12.40
C LEU A 309 12.79 -15.59 -12.49
N SER A 310 12.34 -15.30 -13.70
CA SER A 310 11.07 -14.65 -13.94
C SER A 310 9.91 -15.64 -13.78
N ASP A 311 8.71 -15.09 -13.56
CA ASP A 311 7.47 -15.87 -13.49
C ASP A 311 7.17 -16.67 -14.79
N LYS A 312 7.84 -16.33 -15.90
CA LYS A 312 7.80 -17.09 -17.16
C LYS A 312 8.79 -18.25 -17.17
N GLU A 313 10.00 -18.04 -16.65
CA GLU A 313 11.07 -19.03 -16.66
C GLU A 313 10.84 -20.16 -15.64
N ILE A 314 10.23 -19.86 -14.50
CA ILE A 314 9.94 -20.86 -13.45
C ILE A 314 9.11 -22.03 -14.01
N PRO A 315 7.93 -21.82 -14.64
CA PRO A 315 7.17 -22.92 -15.21
C PRO A 315 7.93 -23.69 -16.29
N GLU A 316 8.76 -23.04 -17.12
CA GLU A 316 9.57 -23.73 -18.14
C GLU A 316 10.64 -24.62 -17.52
N MET A 317 11.33 -24.12 -16.49
CA MET A 317 12.33 -24.89 -15.74
C MET A 317 11.69 -26.11 -15.06
N LEU A 318 10.52 -25.94 -14.43
CA LEU A 318 9.80 -27.03 -13.78
C LEU A 318 9.33 -28.10 -14.79
N LYS A 319 8.93 -27.68 -16.00
CA LYS A 319 8.58 -28.62 -17.08
C LYS A 319 9.78 -29.44 -17.54
N LYS A 320 10.94 -28.80 -17.78
CA LYS A 320 12.19 -29.49 -18.15
C LYS A 320 12.63 -30.50 -17.09
N ALA A 321 12.51 -30.16 -15.81
CA ALA A 321 12.85 -31.05 -14.70
C ALA A 321 11.92 -32.28 -14.60
N LYS A 322 10.67 -32.17 -15.06
CA LYS A 322 9.70 -33.28 -15.06
C LYS A 322 9.74 -34.14 -16.31
N GLY A 323 10.13 -33.58 -17.46
CA GLY A 323 10.18 -34.28 -18.76
C GLY A 323 11.51 -34.98 -19.08
N GLY A 324 12.49 -34.96 -18.16
CA GLY A 324 13.77 -35.65 -18.28
C GLY A 324 13.85 -36.97 -17.52
N LYS A 325 12.70 -37.61 -17.24
CA LYS A 325 12.61 -38.97 -16.70
C LYS A 325 12.14 -39.93 -17.78
#